data_AF-A0A8E1RZP5-F1
#
_entry.id   AF-A0A8E1RZP5-F1
#
_cell.length_a   1.000
_cell.length_b   1.000
_cell.length_c   1.000
_cell.angle_alpha   90.00
_cell.angle_beta   90.00
_cell.angle_gamma   90.00
#
_symmetry.space_group_name_H-M   'P 1'
#
loop_
_entity.id
_entity.type
_entity.pdbx_description
1 polymer ?
#
loop_
_entity_poly.entity_id
_entity_poly.type
_entity_poly.pdbx_seq_one_letter_code
_entity_poly.pdbx_strand_id
1 'polypeptide(L)'
;MNTATPLNLSVTPPAVTQNDILRVLGEYAFIRLDNGDEAFFHHGNWITGAHAASREPSVLGLAQGMARAGCRSLRCVELPVPDDAEWCWDDVVTQLVRASFTRQVRGELIVTVSEKTRHGRGMHVCADPLLSGINSNLWIPLNAAEDWHTGIERVLTMNGVAENVVRLEPLRDGPEYTDFKVIYNRKICA
;
A
#
# COMPACT_ATOMS: atom_id res chain seq x y z
N MET A 1 -20.42 44.38 -9.39
CA MET A 1 -19.27 44.01 -8.54
C MET A 1 -19.58 42.63 -7.96
N ASN A 2 -19.04 41.57 -8.56
CA ASN A 2 -19.19 40.22 -8.02
C ASN A 2 -18.04 39.95 -7.05
N THR A 3 -18.34 39.95 -5.76
CA THR A 3 -17.43 39.48 -4.72
C THR A 3 -17.40 37.96 -4.78
N ALA A 4 -16.36 37.40 -5.40
CA ALA A 4 -16.06 35.97 -5.32
C ALA A 4 -15.52 35.66 -3.91
N THR A 5 -16.34 34.98 -3.11
CA THR A 5 -15.91 34.38 -1.85
C THR A 5 -15.00 33.20 -2.16
N PRO A 6 -13.75 33.15 -1.66
CA PRO A 6 -12.93 31.95 -1.82
C PRO A 6 -13.52 30.84 -0.93
N LEU A 7 -13.88 29.71 -1.55
CA LEU A 7 -14.18 28.47 -0.84
C LEU A 7 -12.88 27.97 -0.21
N ASN A 8 -12.63 28.39 1.03
CA ASN A 8 -11.59 27.81 1.86
C ASN A 8 -12.12 26.47 2.38
N LEU A 9 -12.12 25.47 1.50
CA LEU A 9 -12.33 24.08 1.90
C LEU A 9 -11.10 23.67 2.71
N SER A 10 -11.20 23.76 4.04
CA SER A 10 -10.30 23.04 4.93
C SER A 10 -10.53 21.56 4.69
N VAL A 11 -9.82 21.01 3.70
CA VAL A 11 -9.80 19.57 3.46
C VAL A 11 -8.95 18.99 4.58
N THR A 12 -9.60 18.55 5.65
CA THR A 12 -8.95 17.71 6.66
C THR A 12 -8.36 16.51 5.91
N PRO A 13 -7.04 16.26 6.01
CA PRO A 13 -6.45 15.10 5.36
C PRO A 13 -7.20 13.84 5.83
N PRO A 14 -7.42 12.86 4.94
CA PRO A 14 -8.08 11.62 5.33
C PRO A 14 -7.34 10.97 6.50
N ALA A 15 -8.09 10.27 7.35
CA ALA A 15 -7.53 9.54 8.47
C ALA A 15 -6.51 8.51 7.96
N VAL A 16 -5.36 8.41 8.63
CA VAL A 16 -4.36 7.38 8.35
C VAL A 16 -4.94 6.02 8.73
N THR A 17 -4.96 5.08 7.78
CA THR A 17 -5.48 3.73 8.03
C THR A 17 -4.37 2.76 8.41
N GLN A 18 -4.72 1.62 9.03
CA GLN A 18 -3.74 0.58 9.36
C GLN A 18 -3.01 0.05 8.11
N ASN A 19 -3.68 -0.01 6.96
CA ASN A 19 -3.07 -0.41 5.71
C ASN A 19 -2.03 0.61 5.23
N ASP A 20 -2.27 1.91 5.43
CA ASP A 20 -1.29 2.95 5.10
C ASP A 20 -0.04 2.81 5.98
N ILE A 21 -0.22 2.55 7.28
CA ILE A 21 0.87 2.30 8.23
C ILE A 21 1.68 1.07 7.82
N LEU A 22 1.01 -0.06 7.57
CA LEU A 22 1.66 -1.32 7.16
C LEU A 22 2.46 -1.17 5.88
N ARG A 23 1.95 -0.39 4.91
CA ARG A 23 2.64 -0.14 3.64
C ARG A 23 3.93 0.66 3.83
N VAL A 24 3.95 1.57 4.80
CA VAL A 24 5.07 2.50 5.04
C VAL A 24 6.10 1.87 5.97
N LEU A 25 5.66 1.28 7.09
CA LEU A 25 6.55 0.65 8.06
C LEU A 25 6.98 -0.76 7.64
N GLY A 26 6.12 -1.48 6.92
CA GLY A 26 6.33 -2.90 6.65
C GLY A 26 6.03 -3.77 7.88
N GLU A 27 6.48 -5.03 7.83
CA GLU A 27 6.23 -6.03 8.88
C GLU A 27 7.04 -5.77 10.16
N TYR A 28 8.31 -5.37 10.00
CA TYR A 28 9.23 -5.02 11.09
C TYR A 28 9.85 -3.66 10.80
N ALA A 29 9.66 -2.70 11.70
CA ALA A 29 10.20 -1.35 11.54
C ALA A 29 10.91 -0.87 12.80
N PHE A 30 12.10 -0.30 12.61
CA PHE A 30 12.87 0.41 13.61
C PHE A 30 12.96 1.88 13.20
N ILE A 31 12.58 2.78 14.10
CA ILE A 31 12.66 4.23 13.90
C ILE A 31 13.61 4.80 14.93
N ARG A 32 14.56 5.62 14.49
CA ARG A 32 15.42 6.43 15.36
C ARG A 32 15.20 7.91 15.06
N LEU A 33 14.97 8.70 16.10
CA LEU A 33 14.88 10.15 16.00
C LEU A 33 16.25 10.80 16.20
N ASP A 34 16.43 12.02 15.71
CA ASP A 34 17.70 12.78 15.82
C ASP A 34 18.16 13.04 17.26
N ASN A 35 17.23 13.08 18.24
CA ASN A 35 17.57 13.14 19.66
C ASN A 35 18.07 11.81 20.25
N GLY A 36 18.10 10.75 19.43
CA GLY A 36 18.48 9.39 19.81
C GLY A 36 17.34 8.53 20.33
N ASP A 37 16.10 9.03 20.41
CA ASP A 37 14.97 8.21 20.81
C ASP A 37 14.68 7.14 19.76
N GLU A 38 14.38 5.94 20.23
CA GLU A 38 14.17 4.78 19.36
C GLU A 38 12.80 4.16 19.61
N ALA A 39 12.18 3.63 18.55
CA ALA A 39 11.03 2.76 18.67
C ALA A 39 11.11 1.59 17.69
N PHE A 40 10.53 0.49 18.12
CA PHE A 40 10.36 -0.70 17.33
C PHE A 40 8.88 -1.06 17.18
N PHE A 41 8.48 -1.31 15.94
CA PHE A 41 7.11 -1.63 15.53
C PHE A 41 7.06 -2.99 14.83
N HIS A 42 5.96 -3.71 15.05
CA HIS A 42 5.63 -4.94 14.36
C HIS A 42 4.21 -4.87 13.79
N HIS A 43 4.05 -5.09 12.49
CA HIS A 43 2.78 -4.91 11.77
C HIS A 43 2.13 -3.54 12.04
N GLY A 44 2.95 -2.49 12.13
CA GLY A 44 2.48 -1.13 12.41
C GLY A 44 2.08 -0.86 13.85
N ASN A 45 2.16 -1.85 14.75
CA ASN A 45 1.87 -1.67 16.17
C ASN A 45 3.16 -1.38 16.94
N TRP A 46 3.11 -0.44 17.88
CA TRP A 46 4.23 -0.15 18.77
C TRP A 46 4.48 -1.34 19.70
N ILE A 47 5.74 -1.77 19.81
CA ILE A 47 6.14 -2.88 20.67
C ILE A 47 6.95 -2.37 21.87
N THR A 48 7.95 -1.54 21.60
CA THR A 48 8.82 -0.97 22.63
C THR A 48 9.61 0.22 22.08
N GLY A 49 10.24 0.98 22.96
CA GLY A 49 11.13 2.08 22.61
C GLY A 49 12.21 2.31 23.65
N ALA A 50 13.16 3.17 23.32
CA ALA A 50 14.22 3.62 24.22
C ALA A 50 14.27 5.15 24.21
N HIS A 51 14.23 5.75 25.40
CA HIS A 51 14.43 7.19 25.55
C HIS A 51 15.91 7.52 25.77
N ALA A 52 16.49 8.29 24.86
CA ALA A 52 17.91 8.61 24.89
C ALA A 52 18.30 9.43 26.13
N ALA A 53 17.44 10.37 26.55
CA ALA A 53 17.70 11.19 27.74
C ALA A 53 17.78 10.35 29.03
N SER A 54 17.05 9.24 29.08
CA SER A 54 17.07 8.27 30.19
C SER A 54 18.22 7.26 30.10
N ARG A 55 19.01 7.28 29.03
CA ARG A 55 20.09 6.30 28.73
C ARG A 55 19.58 4.86 28.70
N GLU A 56 18.38 4.66 28.20
CA GLU A 56 17.82 3.33 28.01
C GLU A 56 18.62 2.54 26.96
N PRO A 57 18.71 1.20 27.10
CA PRO A 57 19.40 0.39 26.12
C PRO A 57 18.65 0.42 24.78
N SER A 58 19.41 0.50 23.68
CA SER A 58 18.86 0.52 22.33
C SER A 58 17.97 -0.70 22.05
N VAL A 59 16.85 -0.47 21.39
CA VAL A 59 15.90 -1.51 20.98
C VAL A 59 16.26 -2.14 19.64
N LEU A 60 17.30 -1.65 18.96
CA LEU A 60 17.74 -2.13 17.65
C LEU A 60 18.09 -3.63 17.66
N GLY A 61 18.78 -4.11 18.69
CA GLY A 61 19.16 -5.52 18.81
C GLY A 61 17.95 -6.44 18.88
N LEU A 62 16.91 -6.04 19.62
CA LEU A 62 15.64 -6.75 19.70
C LEU A 62 14.93 -6.75 18.33
N ALA A 63 14.84 -5.58 17.69
CA ALA A 63 14.23 -5.44 16.37
C ALA A 63 14.89 -6.36 15.33
N GLN A 64 16.22 -6.38 15.28
CA GLN A 64 17.00 -7.25 14.39
C GLN A 64 16.80 -8.73 14.72
N GLY A 65 16.77 -9.08 16.00
CA GLY A 65 16.52 -10.45 16.46
C GLY A 65 15.16 -10.97 16.00
N MET A 66 14.11 -10.17 16.17
CA MET A 66 12.75 -10.58 15.77
C MET A 66 12.56 -10.64 14.26
N ALA A 67 13.10 -9.68 13.50
CA ALA A 67 13.06 -9.74 12.03
C ALA A 67 13.79 -10.99 11.50
N ARG A 68 14.95 -11.32 12.07
CA ARG A 68 15.70 -12.55 11.73
C ARG A 68 14.93 -13.82 12.10
N ALA A 69 14.31 -13.86 13.27
CA ALA A 69 13.49 -15.01 13.69
C ALA A 69 12.29 -15.22 12.76
N GLY A 70 11.72 -14.14 12.22
CA GLY A 70 10.64 -14.19 11.22
C GLY A 70 11.11 -14.46 9.78
N CYS A 71 12.42 -14.53 9.50
CA CYS A 71 12.98 -14.56 8.15
C CYS A 71 12.46 -13.39 7.28
N ARG A 72 12.41 -12.19 7.87
CA ARG A 72 11.97 -10.95 7.23
C ARG A 72 13.04 -9.88 7.28
N SER A 73 12.91 -8.87 6.43
CA SER A 73 13.75 -7.66 6.49
C SER A 73 13.26 -6.75 7.62
N LEU A 74 14.22 -6.10 8.29
CA LEU A 74 13.95 -4.98 9.19
C LEU A 74 14.05 -3.68 8.39
N ARG A 75 12.99 -2.87 8.41
CA ARG A 75 13.04 -1.51 7.87
C ARG A 75 13.62 -0.58 8.93
N CYS A 76 14.70 0.11 8.62
CA CYS A 76 15.28 1.14 9.49
C CYS A 76 15.01 2.52 8.91
N VAL A 77 14.51 3.44 9.73
CA VAL A 77 14.22 4.82 9.34
C VAL A 77 14.81 5.77 10.37
N GLU A 78 15.48 6.82 9.88
CA GLU A 78 16.01 7.91 10.71
C GLU A 78 15.23 9.18 10.39
N LEU A 79 14.74 9.88 11.41
CA LEU A 79 13.83 11.01 11.27
C LEU A 79 14.19 12.16 12.22
N PRO A 80 13.86 13.41 11.86
CA PRO A 80 13.92 14.51 12.81
C PRO A 80 12.94 14.29 13.95
N VAL A 81 13.25 14.87 15.11
CA VAL A 81 12.30 14.96 16.22
C VAL A 81 11.13 15.84 15.79
N PRO A 82 9.87 15.45 16.07
CA PRO A 82 8.72 16.30 15.80
C PRO A 82 8.84 17.67 16.49
N ASP A 83 8.37 18.73 15.82
CA ASP A 83 8.39 20.09 16.36
C ASP A 83 7.46 20.28 17.57
N ASP A 84 6.43 19.44 17.69
CA ASP A 84 5.49 19.44 18.81
C ASP A 84 6.18 18.88 20.06
N ALA A 85 6.20 19.62 21.16
CA ALA A 85 6.84 19.19 22.41
C ALA A 85 6.10 18.04 23.11
N GLU A 86 4.81 17.84 22.83
CA GLU A 86 3.98 16.77 23.40
C GLU A 86 3.77 15.59 22.44
N TRP A 87 4.68 15.44 21.46
CA TRP A 87 4.58 14.38 20.46
C TRP A 87 4.54 12.96 21.06
N CYS A 88 3.84 12.06 20.38
CA CYS A 88 3.90 10.63 20.65
C CYS A 88 4.30 9.82 19.40
N TRP A 89 4.62 8.54 19.58
CA TRP A 89 5.03 7.67 18.48
C TRP A 89 3.95 7.51 17.39
N ASP A 90 2.66 7.62 17.75
CA ASP A 90 1.58 7.62 16.77
C ASP A 90 1.60 8.87 15.87
N ASP A 91 2.05 10.01 16.40
CA ASP A 91 2.26 11.23 15.61
C ASP A 91 3.42 11.06 14.63
N VAL A 92 4.54 10.49 15.09
CA VAL A 92 5.72 10.20 14.25
C VAL A 92 5.32 9.27 13.09
N VAL A 93 4.58 8.20 13.39
CA VAL A 93 4.08 7.27 12.36
C VAL A 93 3.10 7.96 11.43
N THR A 94 2.17 8.75 11.96
CA THR A 94 1.20 9.51 11.15
C THR A 94 1.91 10.50 10.22
N GLN A 95 2.91 11.23 10.71
CA GLN A 95 3.71 12.15 9.93
C GLN A 95 4.53 11.42 8.88
N LEU A 96 5.17 10.30 9.23
CA LEU A 96 5.92 9.47 8.27
C LEU A 96 5.01 8.92 7.17
N VAL A 97 3.82 8.45 7.53
CA VAL A 97 2.81 8.00 6.57
C VAL A 97 2.37 9.17 5.68
N ARG A 98 2.14 10.37 6.25
CA ARG A 98 1.82 11.61 5.51
C ARG A 98 2.94 12.10 4.60
N ALA A 99 4.20 11.98 5.01
CA ALA A 99 5.36 12.29 4.18
C ALA A 99 5.51 11.28 3.04
N SER A 100 5.16 10.02 3.28
CA SER A 100 5.11 8.97 2.27
C SER A 100 3.78 8.88 1.53
N PHE A 101 2.82 9.78 1.81
CA PHE A 101 1.54 9.89 1.09
C PHE A 101 1.81 10.43 -0.32
N THR A 102 2.20 9.49 -1.16
CA THR A 102 1.59 9.16 -2.43
C THR A 102 1.08 10.27 -3.31
N ARG A 103 1.82 10.51 -4.40
CA ARG A 103 1.17 10.87 -5.65
C ARG A 103 0.17 9.76 -6.00
N GLN A 104 -1.10 10.13 -6.15
CA GLN A 104 -2.00 9.32 -6.96
C GLN A 104 -1.40 9.27 -8.35
N VAL A 105 -1.01 8.08 -8.78
CA VAL A 105 -0.51 7.86 -10.13
C VAL A 105 -1.43 6.93 -10.88
N ARG A 106 -1.42 7.08 -12.20
CA ARG A 106 -2.08 6.16 -13.10
C ARG A 106 -1.17 4.98 -13.38
N GLY A 107 -1.68 3.80 -13.08
CA GLY A 107 -1.10 2.54 -13.51
C GLY A 107 -1.83 2.02 -14.74
N GLU A 108 -1.11 1.22 -15.52
CA GLU A 108 -1.65 0.43 -16.61
C GLU A 108 -1.14 -1.01 -16.51
N LEU A 109 -2.00 -1.96 -16.86
CA LEU A 109 -1.65 -3.37 -17.00
C LEU A 109 -2.56 -4.03 -18.04
N ILE A 110 -2.21 -5.24 -18.47
CA ILE A 110 -3.02 -6.02 -19.41
C ILE A 110 -3.66 -7.19 -18.66
N VAL A 111 -4.94 -7.43 -18.92
CA VAL A 111 -5.68 -8.57 -18.41
C VAL A 111 -6.30 -9.34 -19.56
N THR A 112 -6.08 -10.64 -19.58
CA THR A 112 -6.83 -11.58 -20.42
C THR A 112 -7.99 -12.12 -19.60
N VAL A 113 -9.21 -12.03 -20.12
CA VAL A 113 -10.41 -12.63 -19.49
C VAL A 113 -11.01 -13.72 -20.37
N SER A 114 -11.69 -14.67 -19.75
CA SER A 114 -12.45 -15.71 -20.46
C SER A 114 -13.62 -16.20 -19.64
N GLU A 115 -14.73 -16.51 -20.31
CA GLU A 115 -15.87 -17.23 -19.72
C GLU A 115 -15.74 -18.75 -19.86
N LYS A 116 -14.80 -19.22 -20.71
CA LYS A 116 -14.69 -20.62 -21.14
C LYS A 116 -13.50 -21.34 -20.51
N THR A 117 -12.97 -20.87 -19.38
CA THR A 117 -11.92 -21.62 -18.69
C THR A 117 -12.50 -22.95 -18.17
N ARG A 118 -11.62 -23.92 -17.88
CA ARG A 118 -12.01 -25.23 -17.31
C ARG A 118 -12.85 -25.14 -16.02
N HIS A 119 -12.82 -24.00 -15.32
CA HIS A 119 -13.56 -23.75 -14.08
C HIS A 119 -14.51 -22.55 -14.18
N GLY A 120 -14.88 -22.15 -15.41
CA GLY A 120 -15.80 -21.05 -15.67
C GLY A 120 -15.09 -19.72 -15.90
N ARG A 121 -15.65 -18.65 -15.37
CA ARG A 121 -15.19 -17.29 -15.64
C ARG A 121 -13.91 -16.96 -14.88
N GLY A 122 -12.93 -16.38 -15.56
CA GLY A 122 -11.66 -16.02 -14.93
C GLY A 122 -10.88 -14.96 -15.67
N MET A 123 -9.86 -14.44 -14.97
CA MET A 123 -8.91 -13.47 -15.49
C MET A 123 -7.47 -13.91 -15.25
N HIS A 124 -6.58 -13.47 -16.13
CA HIS A 124 -5.15 -13.58 -16.00
C HIS A 124 -4.52 -12.20 -16.17
N VAL A 125 -3.65 -11.79 -15.22
CA VAL A 125 -2.92 -10.53 -15.31
C VAL A 125 -1.57 -10.78 -15.99
N CYS A 126 -1.36 -10.12 -17.12
CA CYS A 126 -0.14 -10.30 -17.92
C CYS A 126 1.02 -9.51 -17.31
N ALA A 127 2.14 -10.20 -17.07
CA ALA A 127 3.41 -9.61 -16.65
C ALA A 127 3.37 -8.76 -15.35
N ASP A 128 2.42 -9.02 -14.45
CA ASP A 128 2.41 -8.41 -13.12
C ASP A 128 3.20 -9.27 -12.11
N PRO A 129 4.19 -8.71 -11.37
CA PRO A 129 5.03 -9.47 -10.46
C PRO A 129 4.30 -10.25 -9.37
N LEU A 130 3.10 -9.81 -8.98
CA LEU A 130 2.29 -10.44 -7.95
C LEU A 130 1.22 -11.36 -8.55
N LEU A 131 0.48 -10.85 -9.52
CA LEU A 131 -0.75 -11.47 -10.03
C LEU A 131 -0.54 -12.37 -11.25
N SER A 132 0.63 -12.38 -11.89
CA SER A 132 0.92 -13.32 -12.97
C SER A 132 1.33 -14.71 -12.46
N GLY A 133 1.78 -14.81 -11.21
CA GLY A 133 2.38 -16.02 -10.63
C GLY A 133 3.76 -16.34 -11.20
N ILE A 134 4.45 -17.33 -10.59
CA ILE A 134 5.86 -17.64 -10.87
C ILE A 134 6.11 -18.09 -12.32
N ASN A 135 5.12 -18.69 -12.97
CA ASN A 135 5.19 -19.14 -14.37
C ASN A 135 4.44 -18.20 -15.33
N SER A 136 4.03 -17.01 -14.88
CA SER A 136 3.25 -16.05 -15.67
C SER A 136 1.94 -16.60 -16.24
N ASN A 137 1.30 -17.56 -15.54
CA ASN A 137 0.05 -18.18 -15.99
C ASN A 137 -0.93 -18.43 -14.84
N LEU A 138 -0.96 -17.53 -13.84
CA LEU A 138 -1.96 -17.57 -12.78
C LEU A 138 -3.31 -17.09 -13.33
N TRP A 139 -4.35 -17.90 -13.10
CA TRP A 139 -5.75 -17.57 -13.39
C TRP A 139 -6.53 -17.38 -12.10
N ILE A 140 -7.26 -16.27 -12.03
CA ILE A 140 -8.05 -15.85 -10.88
C ILE A 140 -9.53 -16.01 -11.26
N PRO A 141 -10.31 -16.82 -10.52
CA PRO A 141 -11.73 -17.00 -10.80
C PRO A 141 -12.51 -15.70 -10.53
N LEU A 142 -13.43 -15.37 -11.41
CA LEU A 142 -14.33 -14.22 -11.28
C LEU A 142 -15.77 -14.69 -11.08
N ASN A 143 -16.56 -13.88 -10.38
CA ASN A 143 -17.98 -14.15 -10.22
C ASN A 143 -18.68 -13.95 -11.59
N ALA A 144 -19.47 -14.93 -12.01
CA ALA A 144 -20.21 -14.87 -13.27
C ALA A 144 -21.35 -13.83 -13.23
N ALA A 145 -21.82 -13.45 -12.04
CA ALA A 145 -22.86 -12.43 -11.87
C ALA A 145 -22.34 -10.99 -11.93
N GLU A 146 -21.03 -10.77 -11.78
CA GLU A 146 -20.40 -9.44 -11.86
C GLU A 146 -20.08 -9.10 -13.33
N ASP A 147 -19.99 -7.82 -13.68
CA ASP A 147 -19.37 -7.45 -14.97
C ASP A 147 -17.83 -7.55 -14.88
N TRP A 148 -17.14 -7.44 -16.03
CA TRP A 148 -15.68 -7.52 -16.07
C TRP A 148 -14.98 -6.43 -15.25
N HIS A 149 -15.50 -5.21 -15.27
CA HIS A 149 -14.90 -4.08 -14.57
C HIS A 149 -14.95 -4.31 -13.06
N THR A 150 -16.12 -4.68 -12.54
CA THR A 150 -16.35 -4.98 -11.13
C THR A 150 -15.47 -6.15 -10.66
N GLY A 151 -15.42 -7.24 -11.43
CA GLY A 151 -14.58 -8.39 -11.09
C GLY A 151 -13.08 -8.08 -11.09
N ILE A 152 -12.59 -7.37 -12.11
CA ILE A 152 -11.18 -6.97 -12.22
C ILE A 152 -10.82 -5.99 -11.10
N GLU A 153 -11.64 -4.98 -10.85
CA GLU A 153 -11.40 -4.01 -9.78
C GLU A 153 -11.31 -4.68 -8.41
N ARG A 154 -12.23 -5.60 -8.11
CA ARG A 154 -12.20 -6.35 -6.85
C ARG A 154 -10.89 -7.12 -6.68
N VAL A 155 -10.41 -7.80 -7.73
CA VAL A 155 -9.14 -8.52 -7.67
C VAL A 155 -7.96 -7.56 -7.45
N LEU A 156 -7.88 -6.47 -8.23
CA LEU A 156 -6.75 -5.53 -8.11
C LEU A 156 -6.73 -4.81 -6.76
N THR A 157 -7.90 -4.45 -6.23
CA THR A 157 -8.02 -3.77 -4.92
C THR A 157 -7.72 -4.70 -3.76
N MET A 158 -8.26 -5.92 -3.76
CA MET A 158 -8.00 -6.92 -2.72
C MET A 158 -6.51 -7.31 -2.62
N ASN A 159 -5.76 -7.22 -3.73
CA ASN A 159 -4.34 -7.53 -3.77
C ASN A 159 -3.43 -6.29 -3.64
N GLY A 160 -3.99 -5.12 -3.34
CA GLY A 160 -3.21 -3.89 -3.13
C GLY A 160 -2.53 -3.34 -4.39
N VAL A 161 -2.94 -3.79 -5.58
CA VAL A 161 -2.41 -3.30 -6.86
C VAL A 161 -3.03 -1.95 -7.25
N ALA A 162 -4.33 -1.81 -7.00
CA ALA A 162 -5.10 -0.61 -7.34
C ALA A 162 -5.91 -0.09 -6.15
N GLU A 163 -6.17 1.21 -6.12
CA GLU A 163 -7.22 1.82 -5.29
C GLU A 163 -8.60 1.61 -5.93
N ASN A 164 -8.66 1.76 -7.25
CA ASN A 164 -9.83 1.49 -8.07
C ASN A 164 -9.43 1.40 -9.55
N VAL A 165 -10.23 0.70 -10.36
CA VAL A 165 -10.15 0.70 -11.81
C VAL A 165 -10.95 1.88 -12.33
N VAL A 166 -10.46 2.50 -13.39
CA VAL A 166 -11.12 3.68 -13.99
C VAL A 166 -11.72 3.38 -15.33
N ARG A 167 -11.06 2.53 -16.12
CA ARG A 167 -11.64 2.00 -17.34
C ARG A 167 -10.89 0.77 -17.82
N LEU A 168 -11.61 0.00 -18.62
CA LEU A 168 -11.09 -1.08 -19.43
C LEU A 168 -11.09 -0.63 -20.89
N GLU A 169 -9.95 -0.75 -21.56
CA GLU A 169 -9.83 -0.50 -22.99
C GLU A 169 -9.63 -1.86 -23.69
N PRO A 170 -10.56 -2.32 -24.54
CA PRO A 170 -10.40 -3.59 -25.24
C PRO A 170 -9.22 -3.49 -26.22
N LEU A 171 -8.27 -4.42 -26.10
CA LEU A 171 -7.12 -4.55 -27.00
C LEU A 171 -7.37 -5.59 -28.08
N ARG A 172 -7.94 -6.72 -27.69
CA ARG A 172 -8.26 -7.83 -28.57
C ARG A 172 -9.54 -8.49 -28.09
N ASP A 173 -10.47 -8.69 -29.01
CA ASP A 173 -11.68 -9.45 -28.73
C ASP A 173 -11.66 -10.73 -29.57
N GLY A 174 -11.36 -11.85 -28.91
CA GLY A 174 -11.27 -13.17 -29.52
C GLY A 174 -12.47 -14.05 -29.14
N PRO A 175 -12.69 -15.16 -29.87
CA PRO A 175 -13.84 -16.05 -29.64
C PRO A 175 -13.83 -16.81 -28.29
N GLU A 176 -12.68 -16.86 -27.63
CA GLU A 176 -12.48 -17.56 -26.34
C GLU A 176 -11.89 -16.66 -25.25
N TYR A 177 -11.16 -15.61 -25.64
CA TYR A 177 -10.43 -14.73 -24.73
C TYR A 177 -10.56 -13.29 -25.22
N THR A 178 -10.72 -12.37 -24.28
CA THR A 178 -10.71 -10.92 -24.52
C THR A 178 -9.59 -10.31 -23.70
N ASP A 179 -8.74 -9.50 -24.34
CA ASP A 179 -7.66 -8.78 -23.68
C ASP A 179 -8.08 -7.32 -23.46
N PHE A 180 -7.91 -6.85 -22.23
CA PHE A 180 -8.13 -5.46 -21.83
C PHE A 180 -6.84 -4.81 -21.37
N LYS A 181 -6.61 -3.56 -21.78
CA LYS A 181 -5.75 -2.63 -21.05
C LYS A 181 -6.56 -2.04 -19.91
N VAL A 182 -6.10 -2.26 -18.68
CA VAL A 182 -6.75 -1.77 -17.47
C VAL A 182 -6.04 -0.50 -17.03
N ILE A 183 -6.79 0.61 -16.97
CA ILE A 183 -6.29 1.87 -16.42
C ILE A 183 -6.83 2.02 -15.01
N TYR A 184 -5.93 2.14 -14.03
CA TYR A 184 -6.28 2.16 -12.61
C TYR A 184 -5.57 3.27 -11.85
N ASN A 185 -6.12 3.63 -10.69
CA ASN A 185 -5.46 4.51 -9.73
C ASN A 185 -4.65 3.67 -8.76
N ARG A 186 -3.43 4.13 -8.43
CA ARG A 186 -2.66 3.55 -7.33
C ARG A 186 -1.97 4.62 -6.51
N LYS A 187 -1.74 4.29 -5.25
CA LYS A 187 -0.92 5.05 -4.32
C LYS A 187 0.49 4.49 -4.32
N ILE A 188 1.48 5.27 -4.77
CA ILE A 188 2.91 4.92 -4.65
C ILE A 188 3.53 5.67 -3.47
N CYS A 189 4.25 5.04 -2.55
CA CYS A 189 5.09 5.83 -1.64
C CYS A 189 6.19 6.48 -2.49
N ALA A 190 6.35 7.80 -2.38
CA ALA A 190 7.53 8.48 -2.92
C ALA A 190 8.72 8.29 -1.98
#